data_AF-A0A497CVR0-F1
#
_entry.id   AF-A0A497CVR0-F1
#
_cell.length_a   1.000
_cell.length_b   1.000
_cell.length_c   1.000
_cell.angle_alpha   90.00
_cell.angle_beta   90.00
_cell.angle_gamma   90.00
#
_symmetry.space_group_name_H-M   'P 1'
#
loop_
_entity.id
_entity.type
_entity.pdbx_description
1 polymer ?
#
loop_
_entity_poly.entity_id
_entity_poly.type
_entity_poly.pdbx_seq_one_letter_code
_entity_poly.pdbx_strand_id
1 'polypeptide(L)'
;MKQFLSLFAVVLISTASLFAQTIVGTDPENKNVVLEEFTGIYCGFCPQGHAIAQAIYDAHPEDVVLIAIHTGGYADPNPGHPDFRTDWGSPIAGQSNLAGYPAGTVNRHLFPGWGQNSGGTAMSRNYWTSASNQILAEPSYLNVGAEAIIVSSTRQLAVNVEVYYTDDSPQQTNLLNVAVMQNDIYGYQSGGGSNYRHMHMLRHLMTGQWGAEITETTEGSLYSGAFTWEMPEDIRDIELVMEDLDIAAFVTETHQEAISGIMANVTIIESNEYDAAIYNAALPQTFCSDELSPVVTLKNYGTVNLTNLEFTYSINGGEPAVYSWTGNLAQNATEQVELPAYAFIPSDNN
;
A
#
# COMPACT_ATOMS: atom_id res chain seq x y z
N MET A 1 -18.18 48.32 -20.45
CA MET A 1 -17.96 47.65 -19.16
C MET A 1 -18.70 46.33 -19.21
N LYS A 2 -18.02 45.27 -19.66
CA LYS A 2 -18.64 43.96 -19.92
C LYS A 2 -18.63 43.18 -18.60
N GLN A 3 -19.80 42.89 -18.06
CA GLN A 3 -19.98 41.97 -16.95
C GLN A 3 -19.69 40.56 -17.45
N PHE A 4 -18.67 39.91 -16.90
CA PHE A 4 -18.50 38.47 -17.01
C PHE A 4 -19.26 37.84 -15.84
N LEU A 5 -20.38 37.17 -16.14
CA LEU A 5 -20.95 36.19 -15.22
C LEU A 5 -19.99 35.00 -15.18
N SER A 6 -19.24 34.86 -14.11
CA SER A 6 -18.54 33.61 -13.79
C SER A 6 -19.57 32.61 -13.28
N LEU A 7 -19.85 31.60 -14.10
CA LEU A 7 -20.64 30.43 -13.74
C LEU A 7 -19.83 29.63 -12.70
N PHE A 8 -20.15 29.78 -11.42
CA PHE A 8 -19.67 28.88 -10.38
C PHE A 8 -20.37 27.52 -10.58
N ALA A 9 -19.66 26.56 -11.18
CA ALA A 9 -20.03 25.16 -11.09
C ALA A 9 -19.68 24.69 -9.67
N VAL A 10 -20.63 24.80 -8.76
CA VAL A 10 -20.62 23.98 -7.54
C VAL A 10 -20.81 22.54 -8.03
N VAL A 11 -19.75 21.74 -8.02
CA VAL A 11 -19.90 20.28 -8.02
C VAL A 11 -20.51 19.93 -6.66
N LEU A 12 -21.84 20.02 -6.59
CA LEU A 12 -22.57 19.18 -5.66
C LEU A 12 -22.25 17.76 -6.10
N ILE A 13 -21.45 17.05 -5.31
CA ILE A 13 -21.49 15.59 -5.30
C ILE A 13 -22.92 15.25 -4.90
N SER A 14 -23.79 15.15 -5.90
CA SER A 14 -25.09 14.56 -5.71
C SER A 14 -24.82 13.17 -5.16
N THR A 15 -25.40 12.86 -3.99
CA THR A 15 -25.58 11.49 -3.49
C THR A 15 -26.59 10.73 -4.37
N ALA A 16 -26.60 10.98 -5.68
CA ALA A 16 -26.98 9.94 -6.60
C ALA A 16 -25.88 8.91 -6.47
N SER A 17 -26.24 7.72 -5.99
CA SER A 17 -25.44 6.51 -6.15
C SER A 17 -25.23 6.30 -7.64
N LEU A 18 -24.28 7.03 -8.23
CA LEU A 18 -23.51 6.49 -9.33
C LEU A 18 -22.95 5.22 -8.73
N PHE A 19 -23.47 4.08 -9.16
CA PHE A 19 -22.76 2.83 -9.01
C PHE A 19 -21.41 3.06 -9.71
N ALA A 20 -20.41 3.55 -8.97
CA ALA A 20 -19.05 3.20 -9.27
C ALA A 20 -19.10 1.68 -9.33
N GLN A 21 -18.83 1.12 -10.51
CA GLN A 21 -18.79 -0.31 -10.67
C GLN A 21 -17.75 -0.81 -9.68
N THR A 22 -18.14 -1.73 -8.79
CA THR A 22 -17.22 -2.43 -7.89
C THR A 22 -16.03 -2.92 -8.72
N ILE A 23 -14.82 -2.66 -8.23
CA ILE A 23 -13.57 -3.13 -8.86
C ILE A 23 -13.29 -4.59 -8.50
N VAL A 24 -14.02 -5.13 -7.51
CA VAL A 24 -13.94 -6.53 -7.08
C VAL A 24 -15.12 -7.36 -7.60
N GLY A 25 -14.83 -8.60 -8.03
CA GLY A 25 -15.83 -9.60 -8.39
C GLY A 25 -16.62 -10.07 -7.18
N THR A 26 -17.90 -10.45 -7.37
CA THR A 26 -18.81 -10.84 -6.27
C THR A 26 -19.28 -12.28 -6.34
N ASP A 27 -18.93 -13.01 -7.40
CA ASP A 27 -19.17 -14.46 -7.49
C ASP A 27 -18.11 -15.21 -6.65
N PRO A 28 -18.45 -16.35 -6.01
CA PRO A 28 -17.46 -17.17 -5.31
C PRO A 28 -16.34 -17.67 -6.25
N GLU A 29 -15.09 -17.48 -5.80
CA GLU A 29 -13.87 -17.88 -6.50
C GLU A 29 -12.97 -18.76 -5.61
N ASN A 30 -11.93 -19.33 -6.20
CA ASN A 30 -10.88 -20.00 -5.45
C ASN A 30 -9.84 -18.97 -4.95
N LYS A 31 -9.00 -19.38 -4.01
CA LYS A 31 -7.94 -18.53 -3.48
C LYS A 31 -6.89 -18.22 -4.54
N ASN A 32 -6.42 -16.98 -4.56
CA ASN A 32 -5.18 -16.62 -5.23
C ASN A 32 -3.97 -16.88 -4.31
N VAL A 33 -2.83 -17.13 -4.93
CA VAL A 33 -1.57 -17.38 -4.24
C VAL A 33 -0.90 -16.06 -3.86
N VAL A 34 -0.44 -15.97 -2.62
CA VAL A 34 0.49 -14.94 -2.16
C VAL A 34 1.80 -15.64 -1.78
N LEU A 35 2.82 -15.51 -2.62
CA LEU A 35 4.15 -16.09 -2.38
C LEU A 35 5.10 -14.99 -1.88
N GLU A 36 5.34 -15.00 -0.57
CA GLU A 36 6.36 -14.18 0.06
C GLU A 36 7.69 -14.97 0.08
N GLU A 37 8.63 -14.60 -0.79
CA GLU A 37 9.96 -15.21 -0.89
C GLU A 37 10.97 -14.48 0.00
N PHE A 38 11.64 -15.21 0.89
CA PHE A 38 12.75 -14.72 1.69
C PHE A 38 14.08 -14.96 0.97
N THR A 39 14.74 -13.87 0.60
CA THR A 39 15.92 -13.86 -0.26
C THR A 39 17.04 -12.97 0.30
N GLY A 40 18.18 -12.96 -0.38
CA GLY A 40 19.33 -12.12 -0.05
C GLY A 40 20.45 -12.20 -1.08
N ILE A 41 21.17 -11.09 -1.26
CA ILE A 41 22.18 -10.93 -2.31
C ILE A 41 23.36 -11.91 -2.18
N TYR A 42 23.60 -12.50 -1.01
CA TYR A 42 24.67 -13.50 -0.81
C TYR A 42 24.20 -14.95 -0.90
N CYS A 43 22.90 -15.18 -1.08
CA CYS A 43 22.31 -16.51 -1.17
C CYS A 43 22.49 -17.09 -2.59
N GLY A 44 23.44 -18.02 -2.75
CA GLY A 44 23.79 -18.61 -4.05
C GLY A 44 22.67 -19.40 -4.74
N PHE A 45 21.64 -19.79 -4.00
CA PHE A 45 20.51 -20.57 -4.49
C PHE A 45 19.23 -19.74 -4.70
N CYS A 46 19.22 -18.49 -4.25
CA CYS A 46 18.08 -17.61 -4.38
C CYS A 46 17.72 -17.28 -5.85
N PRO A 47 18.66 -17.18 -6.81
CA PRO A 47 18.29 -17.07 -8.23
C PRO A 47 17.42 -18.22 -8.75
N GLN A 48 17.60 -19.44 -8.23
CA GLN A 48 16.72 -20.56 -8.57
C GLN A 48 15.38 -20.49 -7.82
N GLY A 49 15.33 -19.87 -6.63
CA GLY A 49 14.07 -19.52 -5.96
C GLY A 49 13.26 -18.55 -6.82
N HIS A 50 13.86 -17.42 -7.21
CA HIS A 50 13.24 -16.42 -8.08
C HIS A 50 12.70 -17.05 -9.39
N ALA A 51 13.45 -17.96 -10.02
CA ALA A 51 13.00 -18.66 -11.23
C ALA A 51 11.80 -19.59 -10.99
N ILE A 52 11.72 -20.24 -9.82
CA ILE A 52 10.57 -21.08 -9.44
C ILE A 52 9.35 -20.21 -9.16
N ALA A 53 9.52 -19.11 -8.41
CA ALA A 53 8.45 -18.15 -8.14
C ALA A 53 7.88 -17.57 -9.44
N GLN A 54 8.75 -17.12 -10.36
CA GLN A 54 8.32 -16.63 -11.67
C GLN A 54 7.59 -17.69 -12.49
N ALA A 55 8.05 -18.95 -12.47
CA ALA A 55 7.36 -20.02 -13.19
C ALA A 55 5.96 -20.34 -12.62
N ILE A 56 5.73 -20.12 -11.32
CA ILE A 56 4.40 -20.23 -10.69
C ILE A 56 3.50 -19.10 -11.19
N TYR A 57 4.01 -17.85 -11.20
CA TYR A 57 3.29 -16.69 -11.74
C TYR A 57 2.97 -16.86 -13.23
N ASP A 58 3.94 -17.25 -14.05
CA ASP A 58 3.75 -17.41 -15.50
C ASP A 58 2.68 -18.48 -15.85
N ALA A 59 2.46 -19.45 -14.96
CA ALA A 59 1.42 -20.46 -15.12
C ALA A 59 0.03 -19.95 -14.73
N HIS A 60 -0.04 -18.94 -13.87
CA HIS A 60 -1.26 -18.40 -13.25
C HIS A 60 -1.15 -16.87 -13.04
N PRO A 61 -0.99 -16.06 -14.11
CA PRO A 61 -0.59 -14.66 -13.99
C PRO A 61 -1.66 -13.74 -13.37
N GLU A 62 -2.92 -14.18 -13.36
CA GLU A 62 -4.04 -13.44 -12.75
C GLU A 62 -4.29 -13.88 -11.28
N ASP A 63 -3.72 -15.02 -10.86
CA ASP A 63 -4.03 -15.66 -9.58
C ASP A 63 -2.82 -15.76 -8.63
N VAL A 64 -1.70 -15.08 -8.94
CA VAL A 64 -0.45 -15.15 -8.16
C VAL A 64 0.12 -13.77 -7.88
N VAL A 65 0.35 -13.50 -6.60
CA VAL A 65 1.11 -12.36 -6.08
C VAL A 65 2.50 -12.84 -5.68
N LEU A 66 3.55 -12.20 -6.18
CA LEU A 66 4.94 -12.45 -5.81
C LEU A 66 5.50 -11.27 -5.01
N ILE A 67 6.15 -11.58 -3.89
CA ILE A 67 6.82 -10.58 -3.05
C ILE A 67 8.20 -11.10 -2.65
N ALA A 68 9.26 -10.51 -3.19
CA ALA A 68 10.65 -10.84 -2.85
C ALA A 68 11.17 -9.98 -1.70
N ILE A 69 11.35 -10.59 -0.54
CA ILE A 69 11.72 -9.96 0.73
C ILE A 69 13.19 -10.22 1.02
N HIS A 70 14.03 -9.20 0.84
CA HIS A 70 15.44 -9.25 1.21
C HIS A 70 15.58 -9.08 2.73
N THR A 71 16.00 -10.14 3.41
CA THR A 71 16.04 -10.17 4.89
C THR A 71 17.10 -11.12 5.45
N GLY A 72 17.41 -10.94 6.73
CA GLY A 72 18.39 -11.73 7.48
C GLY A 72 19.83 -11.69 6.94
N GLY A 73 20.64 -12.67 7.37
CA GLY A 73 22.09 -12.64 7.19
C GLY A 73 22.59 -12.73 5.75
N TYR A 74 21.76 -13.20 4.80
CA TYR A 74 22.13 -13.22 3.38
C TYR A 74 21.80 -11.91 2.65
N ALA A 75 21.04 -11.02 3.27
CA ALA A 75 20.68 -9.71 2.73
C ALA A 75 21.45 -8.55 3.38
N ASP A 76 22.21 -8.80 4.45
CA ASP A 76 23.02 -7.78 5.12
C ASP A 76 24.19 -7.36 4.22
N PRO A 77 24.22 -6.11 3.70
CA PRO A 77 25.16 -5.72 2.66
C PRO A 77 26.59 -5.54 3.19
N ASN A 78 27.56 -6.15 2.51
CA ASN A 78 28.97 -5.80 2.68
C ASN A 78 29.26 -4.43 2.03
N PRO A 79 30.35 -3.75 2.45
CA PRO A 79 30.75 -2.49 1.84
C PRO A 79 30.82 -2.56 0.31
N GLY A 80 30.12 -1.64 -0.36
CA GLY A 80 30.07 -1.55 -1.82
C GLY A 80 28.96 -2.36 -2.51
N HIS A 81 28.13 -3.10 -1.76
CA HIS A 81 26.92 -3.73 -2.28
C HIS A 81 25.67 -2.97 -1.81
N PRO A 82 24.57 -2.97 -2.61
CA PRO A 82 23.34 -2.26 -2.27
C PRO A 82 22.61 -2.91 -1.09
N ASP A 83 21.89 -2.09 -0.30
CA ASP A 83 21.04 -2.56 0.79
C ASP A 83 19.59 -2.73 0.31
N PHE A 84 19.25 -3.90 -0.22
CA PHE A 84 17.89 -4.22 -0.70
C PHE A 84 16.87 -4.51 0.39
N ARG A 85 17.25 -4.43 1.67
CA ARG A 85 16.33 -4.72 2.78
C ARG A 85 15.32 -3.60 2.96
N THR A 86 14.23 -3.93 3.64
CA THR A 86 13.29 -2.94 4.19
C THR A 86 13.10 -3.20 5.68
N ASP A 87 12.53 -2.23 6.38
CA ASP A 87 12.20 -2.39 7.80
C ASP A 87 11.12 -3.46 8.02
N TRP A 88 10.39 -3.83 6.96
CA TRP A 88 9.32 -4.83 6.95
C TRP A 88 9.83 -6.28 6.93
N GLY A 89 11.02 -6.52 6.37
CA GLY A 89 11.45 -7.88 6.02
C GLY A 89 11.77 -8.76 7.23
N SER A 90 12.34 -8.19 8.30
CA SER A 90 12.71 -8.97 9.50
C SER A 90 11.50 -9.45 10.30
N PRO A 91 10.48 -8.62 10.58
CA PRO A 91 9.25 -9.07 11.23
C PRO A 91 8.49 -10.16 10.45
N ILE A 92 8.36 -10.03 9.12
CA ILE A 92 7.67 -11.04 8.27
C ILE A 92 8.44 -12.38 8.32
N ALA A 93 9.77 -12.34 8.17
CA ALA A 93 10.60 -13.52 8.29
C ALA A 93 10.47 -14.20 9.67
N GLY A 94 10.47 -13.40 10.75
CA GLY A 94 10.27 -13.90 12.11
C GLY A 94 8.92 -14.58 12.30
N GLN A 95 7.85 -13.99 11.76
CA GLN A 95 6.49 -14.54 11.80
C GLN A 95 6.40 -15.91 11.13
N SER A 96 7.07 -16.09 9.98
CA SER A 96 7.08 -17.35 9.23
C SER A 96 7.88 -18.50 9.88
N ASN A 97 8.61 -18.21 10.96
CA ASN A 97 9.56 -19.11 11.62
C ASN A 97 10.68 -19.58 10.67
N LEU A 98 11.25 -18.66 9.91
CA LEU A 98 12.31 -18.87 8.93
C LEU A 98 13.60 -19.41 9.55
N ALA A 99 14.22 -20.42 8.92
CA ALA A 99 15.49 -21.03 9.36
C ALA A 99 16.64 -20.89 8.36
N GLY A 100 16.35 -20.76 7.06
CA GLY A 100 17.37 -20.69 6.01
C GLY A 100 16.85 -20.18 4.67
N TYR A 101 17.76 -19.91 3.73
CA TYR A 101 17.47 -19.24 2.46
C TYR A 101 17.92 -20.08 1.25
N PRO A 102 17.23 -20.00 0.09
CA PRO A 102 15.93 -19.36 -0.09
C PRO A 102 14.84 -20.14 0.65
N ALA A 103 13.85 -19.41 1.13
CA ALA A 103 12.60 -19.96 1.63
C ALA A 103 11.45 -19.05 1.20
N GLY A 104 10.23 -19.52 1.36
CA GLY A 104 9.06 -18.68 1.15
C GLY A 104 7.88 -19.23 1.91
N THR A 105 6.84 -18.41 2.04
CA THR A 105 5.52 -18.87 2.49
C THR A 105 4.55 -18.75 1.31
N VAL A 106 3.70 -19.75 1.13
CA VAL A 106 2.56 -19.67 0.22
C VAL A 106 1.35 -19.43 1.09
N ASN A 107 0.71 -18.28 0.92
CA ASN A 107 -0.45 -17.79 1.66
C ASN A 107 -0.26 -17.77 3.18
N ARG A 108 0.99 -17.74 3.67
CA ARG A 108 1.27 -17.94 5.09
C ARG A 108 0.54 -19.16 5.69
N HIS A 109 0.26 -20.15 4.86
CA HIS A 109 -0.51 -21.33 5.22
C HIS A 109 0.41 -22.38 5.82
N LEU A 110 -0.03 -23.03 6.90
CA LEU A 110 0.73 -24.10 7.53
C LEU A 110 0.50 -25.42 6.79
N PHE A 111 1.40 -25.75 5.88
CA PHE A 111 1.45 -27.07 5.25
C PHE A 111 2.15 -28.09 6.18
N PRO A 112 1.44 -29.08 6.75
CA PRO A 112 2.01 -29.98 7.73
C PRO A 112 3.22 -30.75 7.19
N GLY A 113 4.38 -30.57 7.84
CA GLY A 113 5.63 -31.25 7.48
C GLY A 113 6.45 -30.59 6.37
N TRP A 114 6.02 -29.43 5.84
CA TRP A 114 6.75 -28.72 4.77
C TRP A 114 7.54 -27.52 5.29
N GLY A 115 7.18 -26.98 6.45
CA GLY A 115 7.92 -25.92 7.12
C GLY A 115 9.35 -26.34 7.47
N GLN A 116 10.30 -25.40 7.36
CA GLN A 116 11.69 -25.59 7.76
C GLN A 116 11.82 -25.90 9.26
N ASN A 117 10.96 -25.27 10.06
CA ASN A 117 10.81 -25.49 11.49
C ASN A 117 9.40 -26.03 11.79
N SER A 118 9.27 -26.80 12.87
CA SER A 118 7.98 -27.35 13.30
C SER A 118 6.98 -26.22 13.57
N GLY A 119 5.80 -26.28 12.94
CA GLY A 119 4.76 -25.26 13.05
C GLY A 119 5.03 -23.96 12.27
N GLY A 120 6.14 -23.87 11.54
CA GLY A 120 6.48 -22.72 10.69
C GLY A 120 5.89 -22.82 9.28
N THR A 121 5.71 -21.67 8.63
CA THR A 121 5.16 -21.56 7.27
C THR A 121 6.25 -21.31 6.22
N ALA A 122 7.43 -20.85 6.64
CA ALA A 122 8.60 -20.79 5.76
C ALA A 122 9.00 -22.20 5.33
N MET A 123 9.02 -22.44 4.01
CA MET A 123 9.34 -23.73 3.40
C MET A 123 10.40 -23.59 2.32
N SER A 124 11.12 -24.68 2.05
CA SER A 124 12.10 -24.75 0.96
C SER A 124 11.42 -24.71 -0.41
N ARG A 125 12.09 -24.09 -1.38
CA ARG A 125 11.66 -23.90 -2.77
C ARG A 125 11.10 -25.12 -3.52
N ASN A 126 11.50 -26.33 -3.14
CA ASN A 126 10.97 -27.55 -3.75
C ASN A 126 9.48 -27.80 -3.43
N TYR A 127 8.90 -27.08 -2.45
CA TYR A 127 7.50 -27.20 -2.08
C TYR A 127 6.61 -26.13 -2.72
N TRP A 128 7.14 -24.99 -3.16
CA TRP A 128 6.34 -23.82 -3.54
C TRP A 128 5.32 -24.11 -4.64
N THR A 129 5.71 -24.83 -5.71
CA THR A 129 4.76 -25.20 -6.78
C THR A 129 3.64 -26.11 -6.26
N SER A 130 3.96 -27.08 -5.40
CA SER A 130 2.94 -27.99 -4.85
C SER A 130 2.02 -27.29 -3.86
N ALA A 131 2.55 -26.36 -3.06
CA ALA A 131 1.77 -25.53 -2.14
C ALA A 131 0.85 -24.58 -2.91
N SER A 132 1.37 -23.90 -3.94
CA SER A 132 0.60 -23.00 -4.78
C SER A 132 -0.56 -23.72 -5.46
N ASN A 133 -0.32 -24.91 -6.01
CA ASN A 133 -1.38 -25.73 -6.62
C ASN A 133 -2.46 -26.19 -5.62
N GLN A 134 -2.11 -26.38 -4.33
CA GLN A 134 -3.10 -26.69 -3.30
C GLN A 134 -3.95 -25.45 -3.00
N ILE A 135 -3.34 -24.28 -2.79
CA ILE A 135 -4.06 -23.02 -2.55
C ILE A 135 -5.00 -22.68 -3.70
N LEU A 136 -4.55 -22.72 -4.95
CA LEU A 136 -5.38 -22.41 -6.13
C LEU A 136 -6.61 -23.33 -6.27
N ALA A 137 -6.61 -24.50 -5.62
CA ALA A 137 -7.72 -25.43 -5.62
C ALA A 137 -8.68 -25.25 -4.43
N GLU A 138 -8.33 -24.41 -3.45
CA GLU A 138 -9.15 -24.14 -2.29
C GLU A 138 -10.15 -23.01 -2.57
N PRO A 139 -11.41 -23.14 -2.09
CA PRO A 139 -12.36 -22.05 -2.18
C PRO A 139 -11.91 -20.86 -1.33
N SER A 140 -12.18 -19.65 -1.80
CA SER A 140 -12.01 -18.42 -1.06
C SER A 140 -13.35 -17.92 -0.53
N TYR A 141 -13.38 -17.46 0.72
CA TYR A 141 -14.54 -16.76 1.30
C TYR A 141 -14.50 -15.25 1.05
N LEU A 142 -13.50 -14.75 0.32
CA LEU A 142 -13.43 -13.35 -0.10
C LEU A 142 -12.74 -13.20 -1.45
N ASN A 143 -13.11 -12.15 -2.17
CA ASN A 143 -12.43 -11.69 -3.38
C ASN A 143 -11.74 -10.36 -3.08
N VAL A 144 -10.64 -10.07 -3.78
CA VAL A 144 -9.87 -8.82 -3.63
C VAL A 144 -9.75 -8.15 -4.99
N GLY A 145 -10.14 -6.88 -5.09
CA GLY A 145 -9.92 -6.03 -6.25
C GLY A 145 -9.01 -4.87 -5.87
N ALA A 146 -8.09 -4.48 -6.74
CA ALA A 146 -7.19 -3.36 -6.48
C ALA A 146 -6.82 -2.59 -7.76
N GLU A 147 -6.80 -1.26 -7.64
CA GLU A 147 -6.34 -0.34 -8.69
C GLU A 147 -5.35 0.66 -8.08
N ALA A 148 -4.32 1.00 -8.82
CA ALA A 148 -3.27 1.92 -8.39
C ALA A 148 -3.08 3.05 -9.40
N ILE A 149 -2.94 4.27 -8.90
CA ILE A 149 -2.64 5.46 -9.70
C ILE A 149 -1.36 6.09 -9.16
N ILE A 150 -0.41 6.32 -10.05
CA ILE A 150 0.80 7.10 -9.76
C ILE A 150 0.69 8.45 -10.46
N VAL A 151 0.85 9.52 -9.71
CA VAL A 151 0.96 10.87 -10.24
C VAL A 151 2.44 11.22 -10.38
N SER A 152 2.95 11.16 -11.62
CA SER A 152 4.38 11.25 -11.94
C SER A 152 5.02 12.54 -11.40
N SER A 153 4.37 13.68 -11.62
CA SER A 153 4.91 15.00 -11.27
C SER A 153 5.00 15.28 -9.76
N THR A 154 4.26 14.53 -8.94
CA THR A 154 4.19 14.70 -7.48
C THR A 154 4.71 13.49 -6.71
N ARG A 155 5.10 12.43 -7.42
CA ARG A 155 5.48 11.12 -6.88
C ARG A 155 4.43 10.55 -5.92
N GLN A 156 3.15 10.81 -6.16
CA GLN A 156 2.09 10.33 -5.28
C GLN A 156 1.53 9.01 -5.80
N LEU A 157 1.55 7.97 -4.99
CA LEU A 157 0.85 6.71 -5.22
C LEU A 157 -0.48 6.72 -4.47
N ALA A 158 -1.58 6.44 -5.16
CA ALA A 158 -2.88 6.19 -4.58
C ALA A 158 -3.35 4.78 -4.97
N VAL A 159 -3.79 3.99 -3.98
CA VAL A 159 -4.27 2.62 -4.18
C VAL A 159 -5.67 2.49 -3.62
N ASN A 160 -6.62 2.10 -4.46
CA ASN A 160 -7.98 1.74 -4.07
C ASN A 160 -8.07 0.22 -4.01
N VAL A 161 -8.60 -0.30 -2.91
CA VAL A 161 -8.80 -1.73 -2.70
C VAL A 161 -10.24 -1.98 -2.30
N GLU A 162 -10.84 -3.00 -2.88
CA GLU A 162 -12.13 -3.54 -2.45
C GLU A 162 -11.98 -5.00 -2.06
N VAL A 163 -12.66 -5.38 -0.98
CA VAL A 163 -12.73 -6.77 -0.50
C VAL A 163 -14.20 -7.12 -0.36
N TYR A 164 -14.63 -8.11 -1.12
CA TYR A 164 -16.00 -8.62 -1.05
C TYR A 164 -16.00 -10.02 -0.44
N TYR A 165 -16.79 -10.22 0.62
CA TYR A 165 -16.92 -11.52 1.29
C TYR A 165 -17.99 -12.37 0.59
N THR A 166 -17.57 -13.49 0.00
CA THR A 166 -18.43 -14.46 -0.69
C THR A 166 -18.96 -15.55 0.27
N ASP A 167 -18.41 -15.63 1.48
CA ASP A 167 -18.88 -16.44 2.61
C ASP A 167 -18.39 -15.78 3.92
N ASP A 168 -18.83 -16.25 5.08
CA ASP A 168 -18.39 -15.75 6.39
C ASP A 168 -16.91 -16.09 6.67
N SER A 169 -16.12 -15.10 7.09
CA SER A 169 -14.79 -15.36 7.65
C SER A 169 -14.91 -16.13 8.97
N PRO A 170 -14.02 -17.09 9.26
CA PRO A 170 -13.94 -17.70 10.59
C PRO A 170 -13.43 -16.75 11.67
N GLN A 171 -12.95 -15.55 11.30
CA GLN A 171 -12.47 -14.52 12.22
C GLN A 171 -13.44 -13.33 12.29
N GLN A 172 -13.48 -12.67 13.45
CA GLN A 172 -14.23 -11.41 13.63
C GLN A 172 -13.59 -10.23 12.89
N THR A 173 -12.31 -10.35 12.57
CA THR A 173 -11.51 -9.31 11.93
C THR A 173 -10.57 -9.95 10.94
N ASN A 174 -10.33 -9.32 9.80
CA ASN A 174 -9.24 -9.68 8.89
C ASN A 174 -8.33 -8.47 8.69
N LEU A 175 -7.18 -8.69 8.05
CA LEU A 175 -6.16 -7.66 7.85
C LEU A 175 -5.85 -7.51 6.36
N LEU A 176 -6.15 -6.34 5.81
CA LEU A 176 -5.79 -5.97 4.45
C LEU A 176 -4.34 -5.47 4.39
N ASN A 177 -3.52 -6.12 3.59
CA ASN A 177 -2.14 -5.74 3.32
C ASN A 177 -2.02 -5.14 1.92
N VAL A 178 -1.41 -3.97 1.79
CA VAL A 178 -1.07 -3.36 0.50
C VAL A 178 0.44 -3.22 0.39
N ALA A 179 1.03 -4.01 -0.50
CA ALA A 179 2.46 -4.07 -0.72
C ALA A 179 2.87 -3.32 -1.99
N VAL A 180 3.99 -2.61 -1.90
CA VAL A 180 4.67 -2.00 -3.06
C VAL A 180 5.94 -2.77 -3.31
N MET A 181 6.05 -3.32 -4.50
CA MET A 181 7.24 -3.97 -5.02
C MET A 181 7.85 -3.14 -6.15
N GLN A 182 9.13 -3.37 -6.42
CA GLN A 182 9.78 -2.83 -7.60
C GLN A 182 10.50 -3.93 -8.37
N ASN A 183 10.34 -3.86 -9.68
CA ASN A 183 11.02 -4.69 -10.67
C ASN A 183 12.31 -4.01 -11.16
N ASP A 184 13.09 -4.75 -11.93
CA ASP A 184 14.22 -4.22 -12.70
C ASP A 184 15.31 -3.52 -11.87
N ILE A 185 15.45 -3.89 -10.60
CA ILE A 185 16.55 -3.42 -9.76
C ILE A 185 17.79 -4.25 -10.09
N TYR A 186 18.81 -3.62 -10.67
CA TYR A 186 20.07 -4.27 -11.00
C TYR A 186 21.06 -4.24 -9.84
N GLY A 187 21.68 -5.39 -9.54
CA GLY A 187 22.65 -5.48 -8.46
C GLY A 187 23.45 -6.78 -8.45
N TYR A 188 24.34 -6.89 -7.47
CA TYR A 188 25.06 -8.12 -7.22
C TYR A 188 24.13 -9.18 -6.61
N GLN A 189 24.20 -10.41 -7.14
CA GLN A 189 23.57 -11.59 -6.56
C GLN A 189 24.53 -12.78 -6.66
N SER A 190 24.83 -13.41 -5.52
CA SER A 190 25.52 -14.69 -5.47
C SER A 190 24.71 -15.74 -6.26
N GLY A 191 25.38 -16.45 -7.16
CA GLY A 191 24.72 -17.37 -8.12
C GLY A 191 24.02 -16.70 -9.31
N GLY A 192 23.91 -15.36 -9.33
CA GLY A 192 23.28 -14.57 -10.39
C GLY A 192 24.23 -13.63 -11.14
N GLY A 193 25.37 -13.26 -10.55
CA GLY A 193 26.37 -12.36 -11.14
C GLY A 193 26.33 -10.94 -10.58
N SER A 194 27.18 -10.05 -11.08
CA SER A 194 27.33 -8.67 -10.60
C SER A 194 26.26 -7.70 -11.11
N ASN A 195 25.51 -8.09 -12.14
CA ASN A 195 24.45 -7.29 -12.77
C ASN A 195 23.19 -8.14 -12.93
N TYR A 196 22.77 -8.74 -11.82
CA TYR A 196 21.56 -9.54 -11.73
C TYR A 196 20.34 -8.61 -11.67
N ARG A 197 19.29 -8.96 -12.42
CA ARG A 197 18.02 -8.23 -12.47
C ARG A 197 17.10 -8.81 -11.39
N HIS A 198 16.86 -8.06 -10.33
CA HIS A 198 15.92 -8.41 -9.27
C HIS A 198 14.51 -7.96 -9.64
N MET A 199 13.52 -8.82 -9.37
CA MET A 199 12.10 -8.59 -9.65
C MET A 199 11.31 -8.65 -8.34
N HIS A 200 10.10 -8.08 -8.33
CA HIS A 200 9.13 -8.19 -7.23
C HIS A 200 9.68 -7.78 -5.86
N MET A 201 10.71 -6.93 -5.81
CA MET A 201 11.42 -6.61 -4.57
C MET A 201 10.53 -5.75 -3.66
N LEU A 202 10.20 -6.23 -2.46
CA LEU A 202 9.41 -5.46 -1.50
C LEU A 202 10.11 -4.14 -1.17
N ARG A 203 9.43 -3.01 -1.42
CA ARG A 203 9.91 -1.66 -1.11
C ARG A 203 9.12 -1.02 0.04
N HIS A 204 7.81 -1.25 0.12
CA HIS A 204 6.97 -0.64 1.15
C HIS A 204 5.69 -1.45 1.46
N LEU A 205 5.10 -1.23 2.64
CA LEU A 205 3.77 -1.70 3.01
C LEU A 205 2.90 -0.49 3.41
N MET A 206 1.93 -0.13 2.57
CA MET A 206 1.10 1.09 2.74
C MET A 206 0.14 0.99 3.92
N THR A 207 -0.22 -0.22 4.31
CA THR A 207 -1.12 -0.54 5.44
C THR A 207 -0.35 -0.83 6.73
N GLY A 208 0.95 -0.54 6.77
CA GLY A 208 1.83 -0.92 7.87
C GLY A 208 2.15 -2.42 7.89
N GLN A 209 2.91 -2.84 8.91
CA GLN A 209 3.56 -4.16 8.97
C GLN A 209 2.58 -5.34 8.89
N TRP A 210 1.38 -5.20 9.45
CA TRP A 210 0.42 -6.30 9.60
C TRP A 210 -0.92 -6.06 8.91
N GLY A 211 -1.05 -4.95 8.18
CA GLY A 211 -2.28 -4.62 7.47
C GLY A 211 -3.24 -3.72 8.24
N ALA A 212 -4.23 -3.22 7.51
CA ALA A 212 -5.36 -2.45 8.01
C ALA A 212 -6.51 -3.39 8.38
N GLU A 213 -7.17 -3.14 9.51
CA GLU A 213 -8.24 -3.99 10.03
C GLU A 213 -9.55 -3.85 9.24
N ILE A 214 -10.12 -4.97 8.83
CA ILE A 214 -11.49 -5.10 8.31
C ILE A 214 -12.34 -5.73 9.42
N THR A 215 -13.35 -5.01 9.88
CA THR A 215 -14.19 -5.41 11.04
C THR A 215 -15.55 -5.99 10.64
N GLU A 216 -15.96 -5.85 9.37
CA GLU A 216 -17.15 -6.48 8.80
C GLU A 216 -16.68 -7.60 7.88
N THR A 217 -16.82 -8.85 8.34
CA THR A 217 -16.23 -10.05 7.71
C THR A 217 -17.26 -11.13 7.39
N THR A 218 -18.54 -10.75 7.24
CA THR A 218 -19.66 -11.65 6.95
C THR A 218 -19.98 -11.71 5.47
N GLU A 219 -20.61 -12.80 5.00
CA GLU A 219 -21.06 -12.98 3.62
C GLU A 219 -21.85 -11.75 3.12
N GLY A 220 -21.53 -11.30 1.90
CA GLY A 220 -22.17 -10.16 1.23
C GLY A 220 -21.66 -8.79 1.65
N SER A 221 -20.74 -8.70 2.62
CA SER A 221 -20.11 -7.44 3.00
C SER A 221 -19.07 -7.00 1.97
N LEU A 222 -18.98 -5.68 1.78
CA LEU A 222 -18.00 -5.02 0.91
C LEU A 222 -17.21 -4.01 1.73
N TYR A 223 -15.91 -4.22 1.84
CA TYR A 223 -14.98 -3.23 2.34
C TYR A 223 -14.35 -2.46 1.18
N SER A 224 -14.25 -1.14 1.30
CA SER A 224 -13.52 -0.27 0.37
C SER A 224 -12.49 0.55 1.14
N GLY A 225 -11.23 0.50 0.73
CA GLY A 225 -10.11 1.26 1.31
C GLY A 225 -9.36 2.06 0.26
N ALA A 226 -8.94 3.27 0.62
CA ALA A 226 -8.10 4.13 -0.21
C ALA A 226 -6.84 4.53 0.57
N PHE A 227 -5.66 4.26 0.00
CA PHE A 227 -4.37 4.46 0.63
C PHE A 227 -3.51 5.36 -0.24
N THR A 228 -2.84 6.35 0.36
CA THR A 228 -1.93 7.25 -0.37
C THR A 228 -0.54 7.23 0.24
N TRP A 229 0.48 7.27 -0.61
CA TRP A 229 1.87 7.35 -0.20
C TRP A 229 2.62 8.35 -1.10
N GLU A 230 3.28 9.33 -0.47
CA GLU A 230 4.26 10.18 -1.16
C GLU A 230 5.56 9.38 -1.30
N MET A 231 5.83 8.93 -2.52
CA MET A 231 6.94 8.06 -2.83
C MET A 231 8.26 8.84 -2.78
N PRO A 232 9.25 8.40 -1.99
CA PRO A 232 10.57 9.02 -2.00
C PRO A 232 11.26 8.79 -3.35
N GLU A 233 12.31 9.55 -3.63
CA GLU A 233 13.16 9.33 -4.81
C GLU A 233 13.92 8.00 -4.73
N ASP A 234 14.32 7.60 -3.52
CA ASP A 234 15.02 6.36 -3.24
C ASP A 234 14.59 5.76 -1.89
N ILE A 235 14.84 4.47 -1.72
CA ILE A 235 14.80 3.81 -0.41
C ILE A 235 16.12 3.11 -0.22
N ARG A 236 16.88 3.54 0.80
CA ARG A 236 18.23 3.06 1.12
C ARG A 236 19.20 3.21 -0.05
N ASP A 237 19.24 4.40 -0.65
CA ASP A 237 20.12 4.76 -1.77
C ASP A 237 19.87 3.97 -3.07
N ILE A 238 18.70 3.32 -3.18
CA ILE A 238 18.25 2.63 -4.38
C ILE A 238 17.04 3.38 -4.93
N GLU A 239 17.18 3.92 -6.13
CA GLU A 239 16.14 4.66 -6.84
C GLU A 239 14.82 3.89 -6.87
N LEU A 240 13.73 4.63 -6.63
CA LEU A 240 12.37 4.15 -6.74
C LEU A 240 11.81 4.58 -8.10
N VAL A 241 11.91 3.70 -9.09
CA VAL A 241 11.50 3.94 -10.48
C VAL A 241 10.02 3.64 -10.61
N MET A 242 9.20 4.64 -10.92
CA MET A 242 7.74 4.54 -10.89
C MET A 242 7.20 3.55 -11.93
N GLU A 243 7.84 3.49 -13.09
CA GLU A 243 7.49 2.61 -14.21
C GLU A 243 7.75 1.14 -13.91
N ASP A 244 8.60 0.85 -12.92
CA ASP A 244 8.96 -0.50 -12.50
C ASP A 244 8.21 -0.94 -11.22
N LEU A 245 7.26 -0.15 -10.72
CA LEU A 245 6.51 -0.49 -9.52
C LEU A 245 5.36 -1.44 -9.81
N ASP A 246 5.28 -2.48 -8.98
CA ASP A 246 4.13 -3.35 -8.84
C ASP A 246 3.45 -3.10 -7.50
N ILE A 247 2.12 -3.12 -7.48
CA ILE A 247 1.33 -2.99 -6.27
C ILE A 247 0.52 -4.28 -6.11
N ALA A 248 0.47 -4.84 -4.90
CA ALA A 248 -0.40 -5.95 -4.58
C ALA A 248 -1.26 -5.65 -3.35
N ALA A 249 -2.47 -6.20 -3.34
CA ALA A 249 -3.35 -6.22 -2.18
C ALA A 249 -3.68 -7.66 -1.80
N PHE A 250 -3.64 -8.00 -0.52
CA PHE A 250 -4.05 -9.33 -0.04
C PHE A 250 -4.61 -9.27 1.37
N VAL A 251 -5.53 -10.18 1.69
CA VAL A 251 -6.21 -10.22 2.99
C VAL A 251 -5.78 -11.44 3.78
N THR A 252 -5.45 -11.25 5.06
CA THR A 252 -5.11 -12.33 5.99
C THR A 252 -6.12 -12.43 7.13
N GLU A 253 -6.31 -13.64 7.68
CA GLU A 253 -7.16 -13.85 8.87
C GLU A 253 -6.59 -13.14 10.10
N THR A 254 -5.30 -13.35 10.31
CA THR A 254 -4.52 -12.75 11.40
C THR A 254 -3.19 -12.31 10.79
N HIS A 255 -2.07 -12.39 11.52
CA HIS A 255 -0.76 -12.30 10.88
C HIS A 255 -0.42 -13.57 10.05
N GLN A 256 -1.24 -14.61 10.16
CA GLN A 256 -1.20 -15.87 9.40
C GLN A 256 -2.43 -16.02 8.52
N GLU A 257 -2.32 -16.96 7.58
CA GLU A 257 -3.36 -17.38 6.63
C GLU A 257 -3.85 -16.22 5.75
N ALA A 258 -3.15 -16.00 4.64
CA ALA A 258 -3.63 -15.16 3.54
C ALA A 258 -4.70 -15.92 2.76
N ILE A 259 -5.86 -15.29 2.59
CA ILE A 259 -7.03 -15.92 1.98
C ILE A 259 -6.98 -15.77 0.48
N SER A 260 -6.89 -14.53 0.00
CA SER A 260 -6.68 -14.24 -1.41
C SER A 260 -5.97 -12.89 -1.56
N GLY A 261 -5.51 -12.60 -2.76
CA GLY A 261 -4.82 -11.37 -3.10
C GLY A 261 -4.73 -11.18 -4.62
N ILE A 262 -4.35 -9.98 -5.03
CA ILE A 262 -4.29 -9.60 -6.44
C ILE A 262 -3.16 -8.60 -6.68
N MET A 263 -2.56 -8.65 -7.87
CA MET A 263 -1.72 -7.58 -8.40
C MET A 263 -2.61 -6.46 -8.93
N ALA A 264 -2.44 -5.24 -8.45
CA ALA A 264 -3.23 -4.10 -8.89
C ALA A 264 -2.84 -3.66 -10.31
N ASN A 265 -3.82 -3.18 -11.07
CA ASN A 265 -3.54 -2.48 -12.31
C ASN A 265 -2.98 -1.08 -12.01
N VAL A 266 -1.76 -0.79 -12.46
CA VAL A 266 -1.07 0.47 -12.20
C VAL A 266 -1.20 1.41 -13.39
N THR A 267 -1.73 2.61 -13.15
CA THR A 267 -1.82 3.67 -14.16
C THR A 267 -0.98 4.88 -13.74
N ILE A 268 -0.09 5.33 -14.62
CA ILE A 268 0.68 6.56 -14.40
C ILE A 268 -0.01 7.71 -15.12
N ILE A 269 -0.29 8.79 -14.39
CA ILE A 269 -0.93 10.01 -14.89
C ILE A 269 -0.10 11.24 -14.52
N GLU A 270 -0.38 12.35 -15.20
CA GLU A 270 0.13 13.67 -14.84
C GLU A 270 -0.79 14.36 -13.83
N SER A 271 -0.26 15.33 -13.08
CA SER A 271 -1.08 16.16 -12.19
C SER A 271 -2.10 17.01 -12.94
N ASN A 272 -3.23 17.27 -12.29
CA ASN A 272 -4.18 18.29 -12.74
C ASN A 272 -3.56 19.70 -12.67
N GLU A 273 -4.16 20.66 -13.38
CA GLU A 273 -3.70 22.06 -13.33
C GLU A 273 -3.84 22.64 -11.91
N TYR A 274 -4.99 22.41 -11.28
CA TYR A 274 -5.32 22.88 -9.94
C TYR A 274 -5.55 21.70 -9.03
N ASP A 275 -4.62 21.46 -8.12
CA ASP A 275 -4.71 20.41 -7.12
C ASP A 275 -4.01 20.88 -5.85
N ALA A 276 -4.78 21.11 -4.79
CA ALA A 276 -4.28 21.63 -3.54
C ALA A 276 -4.85 20.82 -2.39
N ALA A 277 -4.02 20.51 -1.42
CA ALA A 277 -4.43 19.71 -0.27
C ALA A 277 -3.85 20.26 1.03
N ILE A 278 -4.55 19.95 2.12
CA ILE A 278 -4.01 20.07 3.47
C ILE A 278 -3.12 18.87 3.72
N TYR A 279 -1.81 19.09 3.70
CA TYR A 279 -0.82 18.05 3.92
C TYR A 279 -0.73 17.64 5.40
N ASN A 280 -0.89 18.61 6.30
CA ASN A 280 -0.89 18.37 7.75
C ASN A 280 -1.70 19.46 8.47
N ALA A 281 -2.24 19.13 9.63
CA ALA A 281 -2.79 20.09 10.57
C ALA A 281 -2.07 19.92 11.92
N ALA A 282 -1.35 20.95 12.36
CA ALA A 282 -0.71 20.98 13.66
C ALA A 282 -1.71 21.51 14.69
N LEU A 283 -2.23 20.62 15.52
CA LEU A 283 -3.14 20.95 16.62
C LEU A 283 -2.44 20.69 17.97
N PRO A 284 -2.56 21.60 18.95
CA PRO A 284 -1.99 21.38 20.28
C PRO A 284 -2.72 20.23 21.01
N GLN A 285 -1.97 19.29 21.58
CA GLN A 285 -2.52 18.11 22.27
C GLN A 285 -3.15 18.40 23.64
N THR A 286 -2.95 19.60 24.18
CA THR A 286 -3.59 20.03 25.41
C THR A 286 -3.85 21.51 25.31
N PHE A 287 -5.10 21.89 25.50
CA PHE A 287 -5.53 23.27 25.32
C PHE A 287 -6.53 23.63 26.41
N CYS A 288 -6.23 24.66 27.20
CA CYS A 288 -7.06 25.16 28.29
C CYS A 288 -7.53 26.59 27.97
N SER A 289 -8.07 26.76 26.77
CA SER A 289 -8.60 28.03 26.25
C SER A 289 -9.83 27.74 25.41
N ASP A 290 -10.74 28.70 25.33
CA ASP A 290 -11.96 28.69 24.51
C ASP A 290 -11.74 29.21 23.08
N GLU A 291 -10.48 29.47 22.69
CA GLU A 291 -10.11 29.98 21.37
C GLU A 291 -8.80 29.34 20.85
N LEU A 292 -8.82 28.73 19.65
CA LEU A 292 -7.67 28.08 19.01
C LEU A 292 -7.34 28.72 17.66
N SER A 293 -6.06 28.94 17.36
CA SER A 293 -5.56 29.28 16.02
C SER A 293 -4.90 28.05 15.38
N PRO A 294 -5.59 27.30 14.50
CA PRO A 294 -5.01 26.14 13.84
C PRO A 294 -3.88 26.55 12.89
N VAL A 295 -2.83 25.74 12.82
CA VAL A 295 -1.79 25.87 11.79
C VAL A 295 -1.89 24.67 10.87
N VAL A 296 -2.07 24.93 9.58
CA VAL A 296 -2.14 23.89 8.55
C VAL A 296 -0.98 24.02 7.58
N THR A 297 -0.48 22.90 7.08
CA THR A 297 0.49 22.86 5.99
C THR A 297 -0.27 22.67 4.69
N LEU A 298 -0.34 23.71 3.88
CA LEU A 298 -0.88 23.69 2.52
C LEU A 298 0.17 23.13 1.56
N LYS A 299 -0.23 22.24 0.63
CA LYS A 299 0.62 21.74 -0.46
C LYS A 299 -0.07 21.95 -1.80
N ASN A 300 0.69 22.38 -2.80
CA ASN A 300 0.22 22.46 -4.18
C ASN A 300 0.67 21.23 -4.96
N TYR A 301 -0.25 20.36 -5.33
CA TYR A 301 -0.02 19.22 -6.23
C TYR A 301 -0.25 19.58 -7.70
N GLY A 302 -0.88 20.73 -7.96
CA GLY A 302 -1.24 21.20 -9.29
C GLY A 302 -0.03 21.70 -10.09
N THR A 303 -0.13 21.60 -11.41
CA THR A 303 0.94 22.05 -12.31
C THR A 303 1.04 23.57 -12.41
N VAL A 304 0.00 24.31 -12.01
CA VAL A 304 0.02 25.77 -11.93
C VAL A 304 0.29 26.25 -10.50
N ASN A 305 0.95 27.40 -10.36
CA ASN A 305 1.17 27.97 -9.04
C ASN A 305 -0.17 28.29 -8.36
N LEU A 306 -0.35 27.78 -7.15
CA LEU A 306 -1.52 28.09 -6.33
C LEU A 306 -1.41 29.52 -5.83
N THR A 307 -2.37 30.37 -6.22
CA THR A 307 -2.33 31.81 -5.91
C THR A 307 -3.42 32.25 -4.93
N ASN A 308 -4.47 31.44 -4.78
CA ASN A 308 -5.54 31.66 -3.83
C ASN A 308 -6.22 30.34 -3.47
N LEU A 309 -6.77 30.26 -2.26
CA LEU A 309 -7.55 29.13 -1.76
C LEU A 309 -8.50 29.64 -0.66
N GLU A 310 -9.68 29.05 -0.56
CA GLU A 310 -10.61 29.31 0.55
C GLU A 310 -10.61 28.12 1.51
N PHE A 311 -10.19 28.37 2.75
CA PHE A 311 -10.26 27.41 3.83
C PHE A 311 -11.65 27.50 4.46
N THR A 312 -12.31 26.35 4.63
CA THR A 312 -13.49 26.19 5.47
C THR A 312 -13.14 25.26 6.62
N TYR A 313 -13.31 25.71 7.87
CA TYR A 313 -12.89 24.95 9.04
C TYR A 313 -13.84 25.16 10.22
N SER A 314 -13.95 24.14 11.09
CA SER A 314 -14.73 24.21 12.33
C SER A 314 -14.05 23.35 13.41
N ILE A 315 -14.32 23.67 14.67
CA ILE A 315 -13.91 22.85 15.82
C ILE A 315 -15.18 22.30 16.45
N ASN A 316 -15.18 21.00 16.79
CA ASN A 316 -16.31 20.30 17.43
C ASN A 316 -17.65 20.41 16.68
N GLY A 317 -17.63 20.52 15.35
CA GLY A 317 -18.83 20.68 14.53
C GLY A 317 -19.57 22.00 14.73
N GLY A 318 -18.89 23.04 15.25
CA GLY A 318 -19.42 24.40 15.32
C GLY A 318 -19.65 25.02 13.94
N GLU A 319 -20.16 26.26 13.91
CA GLU A 319 -20.40 27.00 12.68
C GLU A 319 -19.09 27.16 11.87
N PRO A 320 -19.04 26.76 10.58
CA PRO A 320 -17.83 26.85 9.80
C PRO A 320 -17.31 28.29 9.66
N ALA A 321 -16.03 28.49 9.97
CA ALA A 321 -15.31 29.71 9.65
C ALA A 321 -14.69 29.60 8.25
N VAL A 322 -14.56 30.74 7.59
CA VAL A 322 -14.00 30.85 6.24
C VAL A 322 -12.80 31.79 6.26
N TYR A 323 -11.69 31.36 5.65
CA TYR A 323 -10.48 32.16 5.50
C TYR A 323 -9.97 32.09 4.05
N SER A 324 -9.85 33.25 3.40
CA SER A 324 -9.30 33.34 2.05
C SER A 324 -7.79 33.55 2.13
N TRP A 325 -7.03 32.54 1.72
CA TRP A 325 -5.58 32.62 1.55
C TRP A 325 -5.24 33.13 0.15
N THR A 326 -4.18 33.93 0.06
CA THR A 326 -3.57 34.37 -1.20
C THR A 326 -2.07 34.23 -1.12
N GLY A 327 -1.42 33.75 -2.18
CA GLY A 327 0.02 33.51 -2.20
C GLY A 327 0.55 33.21 -3.60
N ASN A 328 1.66 32.48 -3.67
CA ASN A 328 2.24 31.98 -4.91
C ASN A 328 3.04 30.71 -4.61
N LEU A 329 2.34 29.58 -4.47
CA LEU A 329 2.93 28.31 -4.08
C LEU A 329 3.19 27.46 -5.33
N ALA A 330 4.46 27.21 -5.65
CA ALA A 330 4.85 26.37 -6.78
C ALA A 330 4.43 24.91 -6.59
N GLN A 331 4.41 24.13 -7.68
CA GLN A 331 4.13 22.69 -7.60
C GLN A 331 5.08 22.00 -6.60
N ASN A 332 4.54 21.06 -5.83
CA ASN A 332 5.17 20.33 -4.71
C ASN A 332 5.67 21.19 -3.54
N ALA A 333 5.59 22.52 -3.62
CA ALA A 333 5.94 23.37 -2.50
C ALA A 333 4.88 23.30 -1.39
N THR A 334 5.32 23.53 -0.16
CA THR A 334 4.45 23.62 1.03
C THR A 334 4.55 24.98 1.69
N GLU A 335 3.46 25.40 2.33
CA GLU A 335 3.39 26.63 3.12
C GLU A 335 2.62 26.36 4.42
N GLN A 336 3.13 26.85 5.55
CA GLN A 336 2.37 26.88 6.79
C GLN A 336 1.43 28.08 6.80
N VAL A 337 0.14 27.81 6.93
CA VAL A 337 -0.91 28.82 7.02
C VAL A 337 -1.49 28.80 8.43
N GLU A 338 -1.33 29.90 9.16
CA GLU A 338 -2.01 30.12 10.43
C GLU A 338 -3.43 30.62 10.14
N LEU A 339 -4.43 29.81 10.50
CA LEU A 339 -5.83 30.16 10.34
C LEU A 339 -6.25 31.14 11.46
N PRO A 340 -7.24 32.03 11.20
CA PRO A 340 -7.78 32.90 12.22
C PRO A 340 -8.26 32.12 13.45
N ALA A 341 -8.11 32.75 14.60
CA ALA A 341 -8.52 32.20 15.87
C ALA A 341 -10.03 31.86 15.87
N TYR A 342 -10.36 30.66 16.34
CA TYR A 342 -11.69 30.08 16.33
C TYR A 342 -12.16 29.83 17.75
N ALA A 343 -13.25 30.48 18.15
CA ALA A 343 -13.85 30.30 19.46
C ALA A 343 -14.71 29.03 19.50
N PHE A 344 -14.53 28.20 20.53
CA PHE A 344 -15.24 26.93 20.70
C PHE A 344 -15.51 26.64 22.18
N ILE A 345 -16.42 25.70 22.46
CA ILE A 345 -16.69 25.23 23.81
C ILE A 345 -15.82 24.00 24.07
N PRO A 346 -14.90 24.03 25.06
CA PRO A 346 -14.11 22.86 25.39
C PRO A 346 -14.97 21.72 25.93
N SER A 347 -14.75 20.51 25.43
CA SER A 347 -15.25 19.24 25.96
C SER A 347 -14.11 18.33 26.44
N ASP A 348 -14.42 17.28 27.19
CA ASP A 348 -13.44 16.30 27.68
C ASP A 348 -12.77 15.49 26.55
N ASN A 349 -13.27 15.57 25.30
CA ASN A 349 -12.82 14.79 24.14
C ASN A 349 -12.41 15.66 22.92
N ASN A 350 -11.96 16.92 23.11
CA ASN A 350 -11.55 17.77 21.96
C ASN A 350 -10.25 17.32 21.30
#